data_AF-A0A1J4RRT8-F1
#
_entry.id   AF-A0A1J4RRT8-F1
#
_cell.length_a   1.000
_cell.length_b   1.000
_cell.length_c   1.000
_cell.angle_alpha   90.00
_cell.angle_beta   90.00
_cell.angle_gamma   90.00
#
_symmetry.space_group_name_H-M   'P 1'
#
loop_
_entity.id
_entity.type
_entity.pdbx_description
1 polymer ?
#
loop_
_entity_poly.entity_id
_entity_poly.type
_entity_poly.pdbx_seq_one_letter_code
_entity_poly.pdbx_strand_id
1 'polypeptide(L)'
;MSNPLLILGDLLAIAVVTVIGFATHNETDASYLPRMAATFVPLAVGWFALAPALGLFDASRAGRARQPWRPALAAFFAAQSAVILRGLWLGAAVLPLFGLVLGATSALGMVVWRGIWMWLFNRKK
;
A
#
# COMPACT_ATOMS: atom_id res chain seq x y z
N MET A 1 17.96 -5.83 -9.61
CA MET A 1 18.49 -4.86 -8.62
C MET A 1 17.33 -4.04 -8.08
N SER A 2 17.35 -3.66 -6.81
CA SER A 2 16.33 -2.77 -6.23
C SER A 2 16.35 -1.41 -6.93
N ASN A 3 15.18 -0.86 -7.24
CA ASN A 3 15.05 0.46 -7.87
C ASN A 3 14.54 1.49 -6.82
N PRO A 4 15.34 2.50 -6.45
CA PRO A 4 14.96 3.50 -5.45
C PRO A 4 13.72 4.31 -5.83
N LEU A 5 13.53 4.64 -7.11
CA LEU A 5 12.35 5.39 -7.59
C LEU A 5 11.06 4.57 -7.43
N LEU A 6 11.14 3.25 -7.65
CA LEU A 6 10.02 2.34 -7.44
C LEU A 6 9.66 2.24 -5.96
N ILE A 7 10.67 2.11 -5.09
CA ILE A 7 10.51 2.08 -3.62
C ILE A 7 9.87 3.37 -3.10
N LEU A 8 10.36 4.53 -3.56
CA LEU A 8 9.78 5.82 -3.20
C LEU A 8 8.34 5.93 -3.69
N GLY A 9 8.09 5.51 -4.92
CA GLY A 9 6.76 5.50 -5.50
C GLY A 9 5.78 4.57 -4.77
N ASP A 10 6.25 3.43 -4.24
CA ASP A 10 5.44 2.55 -3.39
C ASP A 10 4.98 3.25 -2.12
N LEU A 11 5.91 3.94 -1.45
CA LEU A 11 5.60 4.70 -0.25
C LEU A 11 4.58 5.82 -0.55
N LEU A 12 4.76 6.53 -1.68
CA LEU A 12 3.82 7.57 -2.12
C LEU A 12 2.45 7.00 -2.48
N ALA A 13 2.38 5.86 -3.18
CA ALA A 13 1.13 5.20 -3.51
C ALA A 13 0.36 4.79 -2.24
N ILE A 14 1.05 4.23 -1.24
CA ILE A 14 0.48 3.91 0.06
C ILE A 14 -0.03 5.18 0.77
N ALA A 15 0.73 6.26 0.73
CA ALA A 15 0.30 7.55 1.31
C ALA A 15 -0.96 8.07 0.63
N VAL A 16 -1.01 8.07 -0.71
CA VAL A 16 -2.16 8.51 -1.50
C VAL A 16 -3.40 7.68 -1.20
N VAL A 17 -3.30 6.34 -1.20
CA VAL A 17 -4.43 5.46 -0.87
C VAL A 17 -4.93 5.74 0.56
N THR A 18 -4.02 5.97 1.50
CA THR A 18 -4.39 6.28 2.89
C THR A 18 -5.14 7.61 2.96
N VAL A 19 -4.62 8.67 2.33
CA VAL A 19 -5.28 10.00 2.28
C VAL A 19 -6.66 9.91 1.63
N ILE A 20 -6.79 9.20 0.51
CA ILE A 20 -8.08 8.98 -0.15
C ILE A 20 -9.06 8.32 0.81
N GLY A 21 -8.63 7.28 1.54
CA GLY A 21 -9.47 6.61 2.54
C GLY A 21 -10.02 7.58 3.59
N PHE A 22 -9.17 8.42 4.19
CA PHE A 22 -9.60 9.44 5.16
C PHE A 22 -10.51 10.51 4.54
N ALA A 23 -10.24 10.93 3.31
CA ALA A 23 -11.09 11.87 2.58
C ALA A 23 -12.51 11.29 2.35
N THR A 24 -12.65 9.97 2.11
CA THR A 24 -13.98 9.34 1.99
C THR A 24 -14.79 9.33 3.29
N HIS A 25 -14.14 9.55 4.44
CA HIS A 25 -14.78 9.74 5.74
C HIS A 25 -15.02 11.21 6.11
N ASN A 26 -14.84 12.15 5.16
CA ASN A 26 -14.88 13.60 5.40
C ASN A 26 -13.88 14.09 6.47
N GLU A 27 -12.81 13.33 6.72
CA GLU A 27 -11.75 13.74 7.66
C GLU A 27 -10.75 14.65 6.92
N THR A 28 -10.98 15.96 6.95
CA THR A 28 -10.18 16.96 6.20
C THR A 28 -9.36 17.91 7.07
N ASP A 29 -9.59 17.92 8.39
CA ASP A 29 -8.87 18.78 9.34
C ASP A 29 -7.60 18.10 9.89
N ALA A 30 -6.56 18.87 10.22
CA ALA A 30 -5.26 18.35 10.67
C ALA A 30 -5.34 17.42 11.90
N SER A 31 -6.43 17.47 12.66
CA SER A 31 -6.73 16.56 13.77
C SER A 31 -6.81 15.07 13.37
N TYR A 32 -6.99 14.73 12.09
CA TYR A 32 -6.97 13.32 11.63
C TYR A 32 -5.57 12.73 11.47
N LEU A 33 -4.52 13.56 11.45
CA LEU A 33 -3.14 13.12 11.15
C LEU A 33 -2.63 11.98 12.05
N PRO A 34 -2.87 11.96 13.39
CA PRO A 34 -2.47 10.83 14.22
C PRO A 34 -3.17 9.53 13.84
N ARG A 35 -4.47 9.58 13.51
CA ARG A 35 -5.23 8.41 13.05
C ARG A 35 -4.74 7.94 11.68
N MET A 36 -4.40 8.87 10.79
CA MET A 36 -3.81 8.56 9.49
C MET A 36 -2.46 7.87 9.67
N ALA A 37 -1.59 8.39 10.55
CA ALA A 37 -0.29 7.79 10.85
C ALA A 37 -0.45 6.35 11.38
N ALA A 38 -1.43 6.12 12.25
CA ALA A 38 -1.75 4.79 12.77
C ALA A 38 -2.29 3.80 11.71
N THR A 39 -2.60 4.25 10.49
CA THR A 39 -2.92 3.38 9.34
C THR A 39 -1.77 3.32 8.34
N PHE A 40 -1.22 4.48 7.98
CA PHE A 40 -0.13 4.62 7.00
C PHE A 40 1.13 3.89 7.45
N VAL A 41 1.61 4.12 8.68
CA VAL A 41 2.88 3.56 9.16
C VAL A 41 2.80 2.04 9.23
N PRO A 42 1.76 1.42 9.84
CA PRO A 42 1.64 -0.04 9.83
C PRO A 42 1.50 -0.65 8.43
N LEU A 43 0.78 0.01 7.52
CA LEU A 43 0.65 -0.45 6.13
C LEU A 43 1.97 -0.39 5.37
N ALA A 44 2.73 0.70 5.53
CA ALA A 44 4.06 0.82 4.98
C ALA A 44 4.99 -0.26 5.55
N VAL A 45 5.01 -0.47 6.87
CA VAL A 45 5.80 -1.53 7.51
C VAL A 45 5.43 -2.91 6.95
N GLY A 46 4.14 -3.23 6.84
CA GLY A 46 3.68 -4.50 6.26
C GLY A 46 4.09 -4.66 4.80
N TRP A 47 4.00 -3.59 4.00
CA TRP A 47 4.43 -3.60 2.61
C TRP A 47 5.93 -3.85 2.50
N PHE A 48 6.75 -3.09 3.22
CA PHE A 48 8.21 -3.19 3.18
C PHE A 48 8.74 -4.51 3.77
N ALA A 49 7.97 -5.19 4.63
CA ALA A 49 8.27 -6.54 5.08
C ALA A 49 8.00 -7.61 3.99
N LEU A 50 6.90 -7.49 3.25
CA LEU A 50 6.47 -8.51 2.27
C LEU A 50 7.05 -8.31 0.87
N ALA A 51 7.24 -7.06 0.45
CA ALA A 51 7.65 -6.69 -0.89
C ALA A 51 9.00 -7.28 -1.34
N PRO A 52 10.05 -7.37 -0.48
CA PRO A 52 11.31 -8.02 -0.86
C PRO A 52 11.14 -9.50 -1.21
N ALA A 53 10.41 -10.25 -0.37
CA ALA A 53 10.17 -11.69 -0.58
C ALA A 53 9.41 -11.95 -1.88
N LEU A 54 8.53 -11.02 -2.25
CA LEU A 54 7.80 -11.04 -3.52
C LEU A 54 8.53 -10.31 -4.65
N GLY A 55 9.80 -9.94 -4.49
CA GLY A 55 10.64 -9.33 -5.53
C GLY A 55 10.05 -8.05 -6.14
N LEU A 56 9.30 -7.28 -5.36
CA LEU A 56 8.54 -6.12 -5.83
C LEU A 56 9.36 -4.85 -5.98
N PHE A 57 10.62 -4.85 -5.51
CA PHE A 57 11.56 -3.73 -5.70
C PHE A 57 12.42 -3.89 -6.96
N ASP A 58 12.33 -5.03 -7.64
CA ASP A 58 13.03 -5.26 -8.90
C ASP A 58 12.22 -4.66 -10.06
N ALA A 59 12.68 -3.55 -10.63
CA ALA A 59 12.01 -2.87 -11.73
C ALA A 59 11.80 -3.79 -12.97
N SER A 60 12.67 -4.77 -13.20
CA SER A 60 12.54 -5.74 -14.31
C SER A 60 11.35 -6.70 -14.14
N ARG A 61 10.82 -6.80 -12.91
CA ARG A 61 9.68 -7.65 -12.53
C ARG A 61 8.45 -6.85 -12.19
N ALA A 62 8.62 -5.69 -11.55
CA ALA A 62 7.54 -4.82 -11.10
C ALA A 62 6.68 -4.27 -12.25
N GLY A 63 7.27 -4.11 -13.44
CA GLY A 63 6.57 -3.66 -14.64
C GLY A 63 5.97 -4.77 -15.51
N ARG A 64 5.72 -5.97 -14.98
CA ARG A 64 5.15 -7.09 -15.76
C ARG A 64 3.63 -7.14 -15.63
N ALA A 65 2.93 -6.74 -16.69
CA ALA A 65 1.45 -6.76 -16.76
C ALA A 65 0.81 -8.14 -16.52
N ARG A 66 1.57 -9.23 -16.66
CA ARG A 66 1.10 -10.62 -16.40
C ARG A 66 1.16 -11.01 -14.92
N GLN A 67 1.72 -10.16 -14.05
CA GLN A 67 1.90 -10.47 -12.63
C GLN A 67 1.31 -9.40 -11.67
N PRO A 68 0.12 -8.82 -11.94
CA PRO A 68 -0.49 -7.82 -11.06
C PRO A 68 -0.93 -8.44 -9.72
N TRP A 69 -1.09 -9.76 -9.68
CA TRP A 69 -1.43 -10.50 -8.48
C TRP A 69 -0.35 -10.39 -7.38
N ARG A 70 0.94 -10.21 -7.72
CA ARG A 70 2.02 -10.10 -6.72
C ARG A 70 1.90 -8.83 -5.87
N PRO A 71 1.85 -7.62 -6.46
CA PRO A 71 1.62 -6.40 -5.69
C PRO A 71 0.22 -6.39 -5.03
N ALA A 72 -0.80 -6.98 -5.66
CA ALA A 72 -2.12 -7.10 -5.05
C ALA A 72 -2.10 -7.94 -3.76
N LEU A 73 -1.52 -9.15 -3.79
CA LEU A 73 -1.41 -10.01 -2.62
C LEU A 73 -0.53 -9.38 -1.53
N ALA A 74 0.61 -8.79 -1.91
CA ALA A 74 1.48 -8.10 -0.96
C ALA A 74 0.74 -6.99 -0.22
N ALA A 75 0.01 -6.14 -0.94
CA ALA A 75 -0.75 -5.04 -0.35
C ALA A 75 -1.92 -5.54 0.51
N PHE A 76 -2.62 -6.57 0.06
CA PHE A 76 -3.74 -7.15 0.81
C PHE A 76 -3.27 -7.67 2.17
N PHE A 77 -2.20 -8.48 2.19
CA PHE A 77 -1.65 -9.02 3.44
C PHE A 77 -0.94 -7.96 4.28
N ALA A 78 -0.27 -6.98 3.66
CA ALA A 78 0.28 -5.82 4.36
C ALA A 78 -0.82 -5.06 5.10
N ALA A 79 -1.99 -4.87 4.49
CA ALA A 79 -3.14 -4.26 5.13
C ALA A 79 -3.70 -5.09 6.28
N GLN A 80 -3.75 -6.43 6.16
CA GLN A 80 -4.19 -7.28 7.27
C GLN A 80 -3.24 -7.14 8.48
N SER A 81 -1.93 -7.16 8.23
CA SER A 81 -0.93 -6.87 9.26
C SER A 81 -1.08 -5.45 9.83
N ALA A 82 -1.37 -4.47 8.97
CA ALA A 82 -1.55 -3.08 9.36
C ALA A 82 -2.72 -2.90 10.35
N VAL A 83 -3.86 -3.57 10.13
CA VAL A 83 -5.01 -3.47 11.03
C VAL A 83 -4.70 -4.07 12.41
N ILE A 84 -3.97 -5.19 12.45
CA ILE A 84 -3.53 -5.79 13.72
C ILE A 84 -2.59 -4.84 14.47
N LEU A 85 -1.56 -4.35 13.79
CA LEU A 85 -0.59 -3.40 14.36
C LEU A 85 -1.24 -2.09 14.80
N ARG A 86 -2.21 -1.59 14.03
CA ARG A 86 -3.02 -0.42 14.39
C ARG A 86 -3.85 -0.67 15.65
N GLY A 87 -4.48 -1.84 15.77
CA GLY A 87 -5.24 -2.23 16.96
C GLY A 87 -4.36 -2.25 18.21
N LEU A 88 -3.15 -2.80 18.09
CA LEU A 88 -2.15 -2.79 19.16
C LEU A 88 -1.70 -1.37 19.52
N TRP A 89 -1.43 -0.53 18.51
CA TRP A 89 -1.03 0.87 18.73
C TRP A 89 -2.12 1.65 19.47
N LEU A 90 -3.37 1.56 19.00
CA LEU A 90 -4.47 2.36 19.52
C LEU A 90 -5.15 1.76 20.76
N GLY A 91 -4.75 0.57 21.20
CA GLY A 91 -5.44 -0.16 22.26
C GLY A 91 -6.91 -0.47 21.90
N ALA A 92 -7.18 -0.77 20.62
CA ALA A 92 -8.53 -0.88 20.08
C ALA A 92 -8.76 -2.23 19.39
N ALA A 93 -10.03 -2.64 19.30
CA ALA A 93 -10.41 -3.87 18.61
C ALA A 93 -10.08 -3.84 17.11
N VAL A 94 -9.65 -4.98 16.58
CA VAL A 94 -9.46 -5.19 15.14
C VAL A 94 -10.83 -5.33 14.48
N LEU A 95 -11.18 -4.39 13.62
CA LEU A 95 -12.43 -4.41 12.86
C LEU A 95 -12.23 -5.19 11.54
N PRO A 96 -12.87 -6.36 11.35
CA PRO A 96 -12.64 -7.19 10.16
C PRO A 96 -13.04 -6.48 8.86
N LEU A 97 -14.14 -5.72 8.88
CA LEU A 97 -14.60 -4.99 7.70
C LEU A 97 -13.60 -3.91 7.28
N PHE A 98 -12.98 -3.21 8.25
CA PHE A 98 -11.92 -2.25 7.96
C PHE A 98 -10.71 -2.93 7.31
N GLY A 99 -10.30 -4.10 7.81
CA GLY A 99 -9.22 -4.90 7.21
C GLY A 99 -9.52 -5.35 5.78
N LEU A 100 -10.77 -5.76 5.51
CA LEU A 100 -11.19 -6.16 4.18
C LEU A 100 -11.15 -4.98 3.19
N VAL A 101 -11.73 -3.83 3.59
CA VAL A 101 -11.76 -2.63 2.75
C VAL A 101 -10.36 -2.06 2.53
N LEU A 102 -9.56 -1.91 3.60
CA LEU A 102 -8.18 -1.45 3.50
C LEU A 102 -7.34 -2.39 2.61
N GLY A 103 -7.53 -3.71 2.74
CA GLY A 103 -6.85 -4.70 1.93
C GLY A 103 -7.22 -4.60 0.45
N ALA A 104 -8.51 -4.53 0.13
CA ALA A 104 -8.99 -4.44 -1.25
C ALA A 104 -8.55 -3.13 -1.92
N THR A 105 -8.67 -2.00 -1.23
CA THR A 105 -8.28 -0.68 -1.78
C THR A 105 -6.77 -0.55 -1.90
N SER A 106 -5.98 -1.07 -0.95
CA SER A 106 -4.52 -1.10 -1.06
C SER A 106 -4.06 -2.01 -2.19
N ALA A 107 -4.66 -3.19 -2.35
CA ALA A 107 -4.38 -4.09 -3.47
C ALA A 107 -4.65 -3.42 -4.81
N LEU A 108 -5.82 -2.79 -4.96
CA LEU A 108 -6.15 -2.02 -6.16
C LEU A 108 -5.17 -0.86 -6.38
N GLY A 109 -4.90 -0.06 -5.34
CA GLY A 109 -3.99 1.08 -5.41
C GLY A 109 -2.58 0.67 -5.86
N MET A 110 -2.05 -0.44 -5.35
CA MET A 110 -0.74 -0.93 -5.75
C MET A 110 -0.74 -1.52 -7.16
N VAL A 111 -1.83 -2.16 -7.61
CA VAL A 111 -1.98 -2.57 -9.02
C VAL A 111 -2.02 -1.36 -9.94
N VAL A 112 -2.79 -0.33 -9.59
CA VAL A 112 -2.86 0.94 -10.35
C VAL A 112 -1.49 1.61 -10.40
N TRP A 113 -0.79 1.71 -9.27
CA TRP A 113 0.55 2.27 -9.21
C TRP A 113 1.54 1.49 -10.10
N ARG A 114 1.47 0.16 -10.11
CA ARG A 114 2.28 -0.67 -11.02
C ARG A 114 1.91 -0.44 -12.48
N GLY A 115 0.63 -0.21 -12.77
CA GLY A 115 0.14 0.26 -14.08
C GLY A 115 0.77 1.58 -14.51
N ILE A 116 0.76 2.58 -13.63
CA ILE A 116 1.37 3.89 -13.86
C ILE A 116 2.88 3.76 -14.06
N TRP A 117 3.56 2.98 -13.22
CA TRP A 117 4.99 2.72 -13.35
C TRP A 117 5.32 2.11 -14.72
N MET A 118 4.56 1.11 -15.17
CA MET A 118 4.72 0.52 -16.51
C MET A 118 4.55 1.56 -17.61
N TRP A 119 3.52 2.40 -17.50
CA TRP A 119 3.20 3.43 -18.48
C TRP A 119 4.25 4.56 -18.53
N LEU A 120 4.91 4.87 -17.41
CA LEU A 120 5.95 5.89 -17.33
C LEU A 120 7.33 5.37 -17.77
N PHE A 121 7.72 4.19 -17.28
CA PHE A 121 9.11 3.72 -17.34
C PHE A 121 9.34 2.52 -18.26
N ASN A 122 8.27 1.88 -18.74
CA ASN A 122 8.34 0.71 -19.62
C ASN A 122 7.79 1.00 -21.03
N ARG A 123 7.72 2.29 -21.41
CA ARG A 123 7.50 2.66 -22.82
C ARG A 123 8.73 2.27 -23.63
N LYS A 124 8.56 1.20 -24.42
CA LYS A 124 9.44 0.60 -25.45
C LYS A 124 10.13 -0.70 -25.02
N LYS A 125 9.54 -1.82 -25.42
CA LYS A 125 9.87 -2.42 -26.71
C LYS A 125 8.63 -2.44 -27.58
#